data_AF-A0A0N4TAJ4-F1
#
_entry.id   AF-A0A0N4TAJ4-F1
#
_cell.length_a   1.000
_cell.length_b   1.000
_cell.length_c   1.000
_cell.angle_alpha   90.00
_cell.angle_beta   90.00
_cell.angle_gamma   90.00
#
_symmetry.space_group_name_H-M   'P 1'
#
loop_
_entity.id
_entity.type
_entity.pdbx_description
1 polymer ?
#
loop_
_entity_poly.entity_id
_entity_poly.type
_entity_poly.pdbx_seq_one_letter_code
_entity_poly.pdbx_strand_id
1 'polypeptide(L)'
;MVGIILDRVVLYEYTINNYHYYMALISWIAYITLLTGASALFCQCIAKQAIGSGIPELKVIMCGFKMKNYLSLQTMIGKIFGLTLALGSGLPVGKEGPFVHIGAIVASLLTRITSACRYQAFFSSEGREMQMLSSGCAVGIACTFSAPAGAVLYGIESTSRFFAVRNYWRAFFATTCSALIFRFANAAIIPPEIGLHFKFIVQFFFLKKYENYI
;
A
#
# COMPACT_ATOMS: atom_id res chain seq x y z
N MET A 1 7.40 7.52 -6.17
CA MET A 1 6.56 8.70 -6.47
C MET A 1 7.34 9.75 -7.26
N VAL A 2 8.46 10.28 -6.74
CA VAL A 2 9.21 11.33 -7.46
C VAL A 2 9.94 10.82 -8.73
N GLY A 3 10.45 9.58 -8.77
CA GLY A 3 11.00 9.00 -10.01
C GLY A 3 9.99 8.90 -11.17
N ILE A 4 8.72 8.63 -10.84
CA ILE A 4 7.61 8.55 -11.81
C ILE A 4 7.21 9.94 -12.31
N ILE A 5 7.28 10.96 -11.43
CA ILE A 5 7.05 12.35 -11.81
C ILE A 5 8.13 12.81 -12.78
N LEU A 6 9.38 12.39 -12.57
CA LEU A 6 10.50 12.68 -13.47
C LEU A 6 10.28 12.05 -14.86
N ASP A 7 9.88 10.78 -14.95
CA ASP A 7 9.63 10.12 -16.24
C ASP A 7 8.54 10.84 -17.07
N ARG A 8 7.48 11.32 -16.41
CA ARG A 8 6.41 12.08 -17.07
C ARG A 8 6.90 13.45 -17.57
N VAL A 9 7.72 14.14 -16.76
CA VAL A 9 8.30 15.45 -17.12
C VAL A 9 9.31 15.30 -18.27
N VAL A 10 10.12 14.24 -18.28
CA VAL A 10 11.05 13.94 -19.36
C VAL A 10 10.31 13.70 -20.68
N LEU A 11 9.19 12.96 -20.67
CA LEU A 11 8.37 12.74 -21.87
C LEU A 11 7.80 14.07 -22.42
N TYR A 12 7.40 14.97 -21.52
CA TYR A 12 6.88 16.29 -21.86
C TYR A 12 7.97 17.21 -22.44
N GLU A 13 9.14 17.25 -21.81
CA GLU A 13 10.28 18.03 -22.29
C GLU A 13 10.83 17.47 -23.61
N TYR A 14 10.79 16.15 -23.82
CA TYR A 14 11.14 15.56 -25.10
C TYR A 14 10.17 15.99 -26.21
N THR A 15 8.87 16.01 -25.93
CA THR A 15 7.85 16.33 -26.94
C THR A 15 7.75 17.83 -27.25
N ILE A 16 7.99 18.71 -26.26
CA ILE A 16 8.01 20.16 -26.49
C ILE A 16 9.21 20.60 -27.32
N ASN A 17 10.37 19.95 -27.16
CA ASN A 17 11.60 20.29 -27.88
C ASN A 17 11.57 19.83 -29.36
N ASN A 18 10.81 18.79 -29.70
CA ASN A 18 10.80 18.20 -31.05
C ASN A 18 9.59 18.58 -31.91
N TYR A 19 8.46 18.96 -31.30
CA TYR A 19 7.20 19.18 -32.01
C TYR A 19 6.61 20.57 -31.68
N HIS A 20 5.46 20.59 -30.99
CA HIS A 20 4.72 21.79 -30.62
C HIS A 20 4.03 21.57 -29.27
N TYR A 21 3.69 22.66 -28.58
CA TYR A 21 3.11 22.63 -27.23
C TYR A 21 1.84 21.77 -27.11
N TYR A 22 0.99 21.74 -28.15
CA TYR A 22 -0.22 20.93 -28.17
C TYR A 22 0.07 19.42 -28.09
N MET A 23 1.11 18.94 -28.80
CA MET A 23 1.49 17.54 -28.79
C MET A 23 2.09 17.12 -27.44
N ALA A 24 2.82 18.03 -26.79
CA ALA A 24 3.33 17.80 -25.44
C ALA A 24 2.18 17.61 -24.44
N LEU A 25 1.14 18.44 -24.52
CA LEU A 25 -0.05 18.34 -23.67
C LEU A 25 -0.83 17.04 -23.92
N ILE A 26 -1.00 16.65 -25.19
CA ILE A 26 -1.65 15.38 -25.56
C ILE A 26 -0.86 14.19 -25.00
N SER A 27 0.46 14.17 -25.14
CA SER A 27 1.30 13.09 -24.62
C SER A 27 1.21 12.97 -23.09
N TRP A 28 1.14 14.11 -22.39
CA TRP A 28 0.96 14.16 -20.94
C TRP A 28 -0.37 13.55 -20.52
N ILE A 29 -1.48 13.95 -21.15
CA ILE A 29 -2.80 13.41 -20.84
C ILE A 29 -2.86 11.92 -21.19
N ALA A 30 -2.38 11.54 -22.38
CA ALA A 30 -2.39 10.17 -22.86
C ALA A 30 -1.61 9.22 -21.92
N TYR A 31 -0.47 9.65 -21.39
CA TYR A 31 0.29 8.87 -20.42
C TYR A 31 -0.54 8.54 -19.18
N ILE A 32 -1.20 9.55 -18.59
CA ILE A 32 -2.01 9.36 -17.37
C ILE A 32 -3.21 8.46 -17.65
N THR A 33 -3.92 8.72 -18.73
CA THR A 33 -5.15 7.99 -19.06
C THR A 33 -4.86 6.54 -19.44
N LEU A 34 -3.79 6.27 -20.18
CA LEU A 34 -3.39 4.91 -20.55
C LEU A 34 -2.96 4.10 -19.33
N LEU A 35 -2.07 4.62 -18.48
CA LEU A 35 -1.62 3.87 -17.30
C LEU A 35 -2.75 3.65 -16.28
N THR A 36 -3.59 4.66 -16.06
CA THR A 36 -4.74 4.55 -15.15
C THR A 36 -5.82 3.63 -15.73
N GLY A 37 -6.08 3.70 -17.03
CA GLY A 37 -6.99 2.81 -17.74
C GLY A 37 -6.50 1.36 -17.67
N ALA A 38 -5.21 1.12 -17.89
CA ALA A 38 -4.60 -0.20 -17.75
C ALA A 38 -4.71 -0.74 -16.32
N SER A 39 -4.49 0.09 -15.30
CA SER A 39 -4.71 -0.27 -13.90
C SER A 39 -6.16 -0.70 -13.63
N ALA A 40 -7.12 0.10 -14.09
CA ALA A 40 -8.54 -0.20 -13.91
C ALA A 40 -8.96 -1.49 -14.61
N LEU A 41 -8.53 -1.69 -15.86
CA LEU A 41 -8.79 -2.92 -16.62
C LEU A 41 -8.17 -4.14 -15.93
N PHE A 42 -6.93 -4.03 -15.46
CA PHE A 42 -6.25 -5.12 -14.77
C PHE A 42 -7.00 -5.54 -13.49
N CYS A 43 -7.41 -4.57 -12.67
CA CYS A 43 -8.24 -4.83 -11.49
C CYS A 43 -9.57 -5.49 -11.85
N GLN A 44 -10.23 -5.02 -12.91
CA GLN A 44 -11.54 -5.51 -13.32
C GLN A 44 -11.50 -6.92 -13.92
N CYS A 45 -10.43 -7.27 -14.64
CA CYS A 45 -10.22 -8.59 -15.23
C CYS A 45 -9.87 -9.66 -14.19
N ILE A 46 -9.00 -9.35 -13.22
CA ILE A 46 -8.52 -10.35 -12.25
C ILE A 46 -9.48 -10.52 -11.08
N ALA A 47 -9.86 -9.44 -10.42
CA ALA A 47 -10.72 -9.51 -9.26
C ALA A 47 -11.43 -8.18 -9.02
N LYS A 48 -12.73 -8.14 -9.32
CA LYS A 48 -13.61 -7.00 -9.02
C LYS A 48 -13.59 -6.58 -7.54
N GLN A 49 -13.24 -7.51 -6.65
CA GLN A 49 -13.11 -7.28 -5.20
C GLN A 49 -11.85 -6.49 -4.81
N ALA A 50 -10.90 -6.27 -5.73
CA ALA A 50 -9.69 -5.49 -5.49
C ALA A 50 -9.90 -3.97 -5.66
N ILE A 51 -11.09 -3.55 -6.09
CA ILE A 51 -11.42 -2.14 -6.36
C ILE A 51 -11.41 -1.34 -5.05
N GLY A 52 -10.84 -0.13 -5.10
CA GLY A 52 -10.85 0.82 -3.98
C GLY A 52 -9.81 0.52 -2.89
N SER A 53 -9.99 1.16 -1.73
CA SER A 53 -9.04 1.08 -0.61
C SER A 53 -9.06 -0.29 0.08
N GLY A 54 -10.24 -0.81 0.36
CA GLY A 54 -10.45 -2.04 1.12
C GLY A 54 -10.55 -1.90 2.65
N ILE A 55 -10.35 -0.68 3.18
CA ILE A 55 -10.52 -0.41 4.62
C ILE A 55 -11.98 -0.58 5.09
N PRO A 56 -13.00 0.02 4.42
CA PRO A 56 -14.37 -0.11 4.93
C PRO A 56 -14.85 -1.55 4.91
N GLU A 57 -14.49 -2.30 3.86
CA GLU A 57 -14.76 -3.73 3.71
C GLU A 57 -14.08 -4.57 4.79
N LEU A 58 -12.81 -4.28 5.11
CA LEU A 58 -12.11 -4.94 6.21
C LEU A 58 -12.77 -4.66 7.55
N LYS A 59 -13.22 -3.42 7.79
CA LYS A 59 -13.93 -3.06 9.02
C LYS A 59 -15.23 -3.85 9.16
N VAL A 60 -15.95 -4.06 8.06
CA VAL A 60 -17.16 -4.90 8.00
C VAL A 60 -16.82 -6.37 8.31
N ILE A 61 -15.73 -6.90 7.75
CA ILE A 61 -15.25 -8.26 8.05
C ILE A 61 -14.87 -8.40 9.52
N MET A 62 -14.21 -7.40 10.10
CA MET A 62 -13.88 -7.34 11.52
C MET A 62 -15.16 -7.26 12.39
N CYS A 63 -16.22 -6.61 11.95
CA CYS A 63 -17.49 -6.68 12.69
C CYS A 63 -18.16 -8.07 12.65
N GLY A 64 -17.63 -9.03 11.89
CA GLY A 64 -18.09 -10.41 11.81
C GLY A 64 -18.83 -10.76 10.51
N PHE A 65 -18.90 -9.84 9.54
CA PHE A 65 -19.56 -10.09 8.26
C PHE A 65 -18.59 -10.71 7.26
N LYS A 66 -18.77 -12.01 6.97
CA LYS A 66 -17.90 -12.73 6.03
C LYS A 66 -18.23 -12.40 4.58
N MET A 67 -17.33 -11.69 3.90
CA MET A 67 -17.44 -11.42 2.47
C MET A 67 -16.69 -12.47 1.64
N LYS A 68 -17.39 -13.11 0.70
CA LYS A 68 -16.81 -14.15 -0.16
C LYS A 68 -15.74 -13.56 -1.08
N ASN A 69 -14.62 -14.26 -1.25
CA ASN A 69 -13.50 -13.94 -2.14
C ASN A 69 -12.74 -12.63 -1.86
N TYR A 70 -13.08 -11.88 -0.81
CA TYR A 70 -12.43 -10.62 -0.47
C TYR A 70 -10.99 -10.79 0.06
N LEU A 71 -10.77 -11.85 0.85
CA LEU A 71 -9.47 -12.24 1.43
C LEU A 71 -8.78 -13.34 0.63
N SER A 72 -8.82 -13.26 -0.71
CA SER A 72 -8.25 -14.28 -1.61
C SER A 72 -6.87 -13.89 -2.14
N LEU A 73 -6.08 -14.87 -2.56
CA LEU A 73 -4.79 -14.62 -3.21
C LEU A 73 -4.95 -13.87 -4.55
N GLN A 74 -6.04 -14.12 -5.26
CA GLN A 74 -6.34 -13.43 -6.52
C GLN A 74 -6.56 -11.92 -6.31
N THR A 75 -7.25 -11.52 -5.24
CA THR A 75 -7.43 -10.08 -4.92
C THR A 75 -6.11 -9.41 -4.54
N MET A 76 -5.21 -10.11 -3.85
CA MET A 76 -3.89 -9.60 -3.51
C MET A 76 -3.08 -9.27 -4.77
N ILE A 77 -2.99 -10.21 -5.72
CA ILE A 77 -2.24 -10.02 -6.96
C ILE A 77 -2.83 -8.87 -7.77
N GLY A 78 -4.16 -8.85 -7.95
CA GLY A 78 -4.85 -7.76 -8.64
C GLY A 78 -4.54 -6.38 -8.04
N LYS A 79 -4.57 -6.29 -6.70
CA LYS A 79 -4.34 -5.04 -5.97
C LYS A 79 -2.90 -4.55 -6.04
N ILE A 80 -1.89 -5.44 -6.00
CA ILE A 80 -0.47 -5.06 -6.10
C ILE A 80 -0.16 -4.43 -7.47
N PHE A 81 -0.53 -5.11 -8.55
CA PHE A 81 -0.27 -4.62 -9.90
C PHE A 81 -1.13 -3.39 -10.24
N GLY A 82 -2.42 -3.40 -9.88
CA GLY A 82 -3.30 -2.25 -10.05
C GLY A 82 -2.76 -1.00 -9.33
N LEU A 83 -2.33 -1.15 -8.08
CA LEU A 83 -1.73 -0.06 -7.32
C LEU A 83 -0.40 0.42 -7.93
N THR A 84 0.45 -0.50 -8.39
CA THR A 84 1.74 -0.16 -9.00
C THR A 84 1.53 0.66 -10.27
N LEU A 85 0.58 0.27 -11.13
CA LEU A 85 0.23 1.02 -12.34
C LEU A 85 -0.44 2.37 -12.02
N ALA A 86 -1.29 2.44 -10.99
CA ALA A 86 -1.94 3.68 -10.57
C ALA A 86 -0.94 4.68 -9.94
N LEU A 87 0.02 4.21 -9.15
CA LEU A 87 1.09 5.06 -8.63
C LEU A 87 2.06 5.44 -9.75
N GLY A 88 2.32 4.52 -10.68
CA GLY A 88 3.08 4.72 -11.91
C GLY A 88 2.48 5.74 -12.86
N SER A 89 1.15 5.94 -12.84
CA SER A 89 0.53 6.99 -13.65
C SER A 89 0.79 8.38 -13.08
N GLY A 90 1.20 8.52 -11.81
CA GLY A 90 1.43 9.80 -11.15
C GLY A 90 0.15 10.49 -10.67
N LEU A 91 -0.95 9.75 -10.48
CA LEU A 91 -2.16 10.27 -9.84
C LEU A 91 -1.94 10.46 -8.33
N PRO A 92 -2.62 11.44 -7.70
CA PRO A 92 -2.56 11.67 -6.25
C PRO A 92 -3.38 10.61 -5.50
N VAL A 93 -2.97 9.34 -5.58
CA VAL A 93 -3.62 8.19 -4.94
C VAL A 93 -2.76 7.70 -3.78
N GLY A 94 -3.38 7.49 -2.62
CA GLY A 94 -2.73 6.94 -1.44
C GLY A 94 -2.48 5.43 -1.54
N LYS A 95 -1.27 4.99 -1.23
CA LYS A 95 -0.92 3.55 -1.11
C LYS A 95 -1.38 2.91 0.20
N GLU A 96 -1.70 3.73 1.19
CA GLU A 96 -1.90 3.32 2.58
C GLU A 96 -3.02 2.29 2.70
N GLY A 97 -4.22 2.62 2.22
CA GLY A 97 -5.39 1.77 2.30
C GLY A 97 -5.23 0.39 1.64
N PRO A 98 -4.79 0.32 0.37
CA PRO A 98 -4.51 -0.95 -0.29
C PRO A 98 -3.49 -1.83 0.43
N PHE A 99 -2.45 -1.24 1.05
CA PHE A 99 -1.46 -2.02 1.82
C PHE A 99 -2.03 -2.60 3.12
N VAL A 100 -2.96 -1.91 3.79
CA VAL A 100 -3.68 -2.47 4.94
C VAL A 100 -4.43 -3.74 4.52
N HIS A 101 -5.11 -3.69 3.37
CA HIS A 101 -5.85 -4.83 2.83
C HIS A 101 -4.94 -5.98 2.42
N ILE A 102 -3.83 -5.70 1.75
CA ILE A 102 -2.83 -6.74 1.41
C ILE A 102 -2.30 -7.41 2.68
N GLY A 103 -1.98 -6.65 3.73
CA GLY A 103 -1.54 -7.19 5.02
C GLY A 103 -2.60 -8.12 5.66
N ALA A 104 -3.87 -7.73 5.57
CA ALA A 104 -4.99 -8.55 6.04
C ALA A 104 -5.16 -9.86 5.25
N ILE A 105 -4.99 -9.81 3.91
CA ILE A 105 -5.03 -11.00 3.05
C ILE A 105 -3.90 -11.97 3.40
N VAL A 106 -2.67 -11.46 3.59
CA VAL A 106 -1.50 -12.26 3.98
C VAL A 106 -1.73 -12.93 5.33
N ALA A 107 -2.27 -12.20 6.32
CA ALA A 107 -2.59 -12.77 7.63
C ALA A 107 -3.66 -13.87 7.55
N SER A 108 -4.71 -13.68 6.76
CA SER A 108 -5.74 -14.69 6.50
C SER A 108 -5.15 -15.94 5.83
N LEU A 109 -4.29 -15.76 4.83
CA LEU A 109 -3.62 -16.87 4.14
C LEU A 109 -2.70 -17.65 5.07
N LEU A 110 -1.86 -16.96 5.85
CA LEU A 110 -0.98 -17.59 6.84
C LEU A 110 -1.77 -18.37 7.88
N THR A 111 -2.94 -17.86 8.31
CA THR A 111 -3.84 -18.57 9.21
C THR A 111 -4.32 -19.88 8.58
N ARG A 112 -4.77 -19.84 7.32
CA ARG A 112 -5.24 -21.04 6.59
C ARG A 112 -4.14 -22.07 6.39
N ILE A 113 -2.93 -21.63 6.01
CA ILE A 113 -1.76 -22.51 5.83
C ILE A 113 -1.38 -23.16 7.16
N THR A 114 -1.34 -22.38 8.24
CA THR A 114 -0.98 -22.89 9.57
C THR A 114 -2.00 -23.92 10.06
N SER A 115 -3.31 -23.64 9.91
CA SER A 115 -4.38 -24.57 10.24
C SER A 115 -4.29 -25.87 9.42
N ALA A 116 -3.93 -25.80 8.14
CA ALA A 116 -3.77 -26.97 7.27
C ALA A 116 -2.54 -27.82 7.63
N CYS A 117 -1.43 -27.21 8.06
CA CYS A 117 -0.18 -27.93 8.32
C CYS A 117 -0.10 -28.56 9.72
N ARG A 118 -0.47 -27.86 10.80
CA ARG A 118 -0.39 -28.38 12.17
C ARG A 118 -1.36 -27.63 13.09
N TYR A 119 -2.28 -28.38 13.71
CA TYR A 119 -3.15 -28.01 14.85
C TYR A 119 -4.58 -27.51 14.50
N GLN A 120 -5.42 -28.46 14.03
CA GLN A 120 -6.82 -28.24 13.63
C GLN A 120 -7.75 -27.75 14.77
N ALA A 121 -7.42 -28.00 16.04
CA ALA A 121 -8.33 -27.74 17.17
C ALA A 121 -8.19 -26.37 17.83
N PHE A 122 -7.08 -25.64 17.65
CA PHE A 122 -6.80 -24.40 18.40
C PHE A 122 -6.91 -23.11 17.56
N PHE A 123 -6.83 -23.23 16.23
CA PHE A 123 -6.90 -22.09 15.30
C PHE A 123 -8.29 -21.85 14.70
N SER A 124 -9.31 -22.65 15.05
CA SER A 124 -10.67 -22.54 14.49
C SER A 124 -11.56 -21.48 15.16
N SER A 125 -11.06 -20.78 16.18
CA SER A 125 -11.86 -19.77 16.87
C SER A 125 -11.94 -18.46 16.07
N GLU A 126 -13.17 -17.99 15.80
CA GLU A 126 -13.46 -16.71 15.13
C GLU A 126 -12.69 -15.54 15.77
N GLY A 127 -12.58 -15.55 17.11
CA GLY A 127 -11.85 -14.52 17.85
C GLY A 127 -10.35 -14.50 17.55
N ARG A 128 -9.73 -15.64 17.23
CA ARG A 128 -8.31 -15.70 16.87
C ARG A 128 -8.06 -15.27 15.44
N GLU A 129 -8.94 -15.66 14.50
CA GLU A 129 -8.90 -15.20 13.11
C GLU A 129 -8.96 -13.66 13.07
N MET A 130 -9.87 -13.06 13.82
CA MET A 130 -9.98 -11.61 13.95
C MET A 130 -8.71 -10.94 14.52
N GLN A 131 -8.10 -11.52 15.55
CA GLN A 131 -6.85 -11.01 16.12
C GLN A 131 -5.70 -11.07 15.11
N MET A 132 -5.65 -12.13 14.30
CA MET A 132 -4.64 -12.28 13.25
C MET A 132 -4.88 -11.28 12.12
N LEU A 133 -6.14 -11.06 11.73
CA LEU A 133 -6.54 -10.07 10.74
C LEU A 133 -6.15 -8.65 11.16
N SER A 134 -6.46 -8.27 12.40
CA SER A 134 -6.07 -6.99 13.01
C SER A 134 -4.54 -6.81 13.00
N SER A 135 -3.79 -7.84 13.40
CA SER A 135 -2.33 -7.81 13.35
C SER A 135 -1.80 -7.69 11.91
N GLY A 136 -2.45 -8.31 10.93
CA GLY A 136 -2.12 -8.19 9.50
C GLY A 136 -2.31 -6.77 8.98
N CYS A 137 -3.43 -6.14 9.32
CA CYS A 137 -3.71 -4.73 9.02
C CYS A 137 -2.62 -3.81 9.60
N ALA A 138 -2.26 -4.02 10.88
CA ALA A 138 -1.20 -3.26 11.54
C ALA A 138 0.16 -3.45 10.83
N VAL A 139 0.53 -4.68 10.45
CA VAL A 139 1.77 -4.95 9.71
C VAL A 139 1.78 -4.22 8.36
N GLY A 140 0.65 -4.18 7.64
CA GLY A 140 0.51 -3.43 6.39
C GLY A 140 0.83 -1.93 6.56
N ILE A 141 0.31 -1.31 7.62
CA ILE A 141 0.54 0.11 7.95
C ILE A 141 1.97 0.36 8.40
N ALA A 142 2.52 -0.55 9.22
CA ALA A 142 3.91 -0.46 9.65
C ALA A 142 4.86 -0.47 8.45
N CYS A 143 4.56 -1.27 7.43
CA CYS A 143 5.30 -1.27 6.16
C CYS A 143 5.18 0.06 5.42
N THR A 144 3.99 0.68 5.38
CA THR A 144 3.81 1.94 4.61
C THR A 144 4.40 3.16 5.26
N PHE A 145 4.35 3.27 6.59
CA PHE A 145 4.78 4.45 7.36
C PHE A 145 6.07 4.25 8.15
N SER A 146 6.55 3.01 8.28
CA SER A 146 7.69 2.67 9.15
C SER A 146 7.49 3.10 10.62
N ALA A 147 6.24 3.13 11.08
CA ALA A 147 5.85 3.58 12.42
C ALA A 147 5.14 2.43 13.17
N PRO A 148 5.88 1.53 13.84
CA PRO A 148 5.31 0.32 14.42
C PRO A 148 4.31 0.60 15.55
N ALA A 149 4.56 1.61 16.40
CA ALA A 149 3.66 1.97 17.49
C ALA A 149 2.30 2.50 16.98
N GLY A 150 2.32 3.44 16.04
CA GLY A 150 1.11 3.98 15.41
C GLY A 150 0.32 2.91 14.64
N ALA A 151 1.02 1.99 13.99
CA ALA A 151 0.39 0.89 13.28
C ALA A 151 -0.37 -0.08 14.20
N VAL A 152 0.17 -0.38 15.39
CA VAL A 152 -0.53 -1.20 16.38
C VAL A 152 -1.75 -0.45 16.93
N LEU A 153 -1.64 0.85 17.20
CA LEU A 153 -2.78 1.66 17.64
C LEU A 153 -3.91 1.65 16.60
N TYR A 154 -3.59 1.78 15.32
CA TYR A 154 -4.58 1.62 14.25
C TYR A 154 -5.22 0.21 14.27
N GLY A 155 -4.42 -0.84 14.47
CA GLY A 155 -4.93 -2.21 14.58
C GLY A 155 -5.94 -2.37 15.73
N ILE A 156 -5.70 -1.70 16.86
CA ILE A 156 -6.62 -1.67 18.00
C ILE A 156 -7.89 -0.89 17.66
N GLU A 157 -7.76 0.32 17.12
CA GLU A 157 -8.88 1.22 16.77
C GLU A 157 -9.82 0.60 15.71
N SER A 158 -9.24 -0.12 14.74
CA SER A 158 -10.01 -0.80 13.70
C SER A 158 -10.72 -2.06 14.19
N THR A 159 -10.35 -2.60 15.36
CA THR A 159 -10.96 -3.81 15.95
C THR A 159 -12.12 -3.44 16.88
N SER A 160 -13.35 -3.86 16.53
CA SER A 160 -14.56 -3.47 17.26
C SER A 160 -14.90 -4.30 18.51
N ARG A 161 -14.21 -5.43 18.76
CA ARG A 161 -14.70 -6.52 19.65
C ARG A 161 -13.74 -6.96 20.76
N PHE A 162 -13.07 -6.02 21.42
CA PHE A 162 -12.05 -6.28 22.47
C PHE A 162 -10.71 -6.77 21.91
N PHE A 163 -9.62 -6.15 22.38
CA PHE A 163 -8.26 -6.47 21.99
C PHE A 163 -7.45 -6.89 23.22
N ALA A 164 -7.14 -8.18 23.33
CA ALA A 164 -6.40 -8.69 24.49
C ALA A 164 -4.96 -8.14 24.51
N VAL A 165 -4.49 -7.70 25.68
CA VAL A 165 -3.14 -7.12 25.89
C VAL A 165 -2.03 -8.08 25.43
N ARG A 166 -2.23 -9.39 25.52
CA ARG A 166 -1.26 -10.38 25.00
C ARG A 166 -1.06 -10.28 23.48
N ASN A 167 -2.10 -9.90 22.74
CA ASN A 167 -2.00 -9.72 21.28
C ASN A 167 -1.37 -8.40 20.89
N TYR A 168 -1.43 -7.39 21.77
CA TYR A 168 -0.71 -6.14 21.59
C TYR A 168 0.78 -6.35 21.41
N TRP A 169 1.41 -7.08 22.33
CA TRP A 169 2.83 -7.38 22.25
C TRP A 169 3.21 -8.20 21.01
N ARG A 170 2.36 -9.13 20.60
CA ARG A 170 2.56 -9.93 19.38
C ARG A 170 2.48 -9.07 18.11
N ALA A 171 1.49 -8.19 18.04
CA ALA A 171 1.33 -7.26 16.92
C ALA A 171 2.49 -6.26 16.88
N PHE A 172 2.90 -5.72 18.03
CA PHE A 172 4.04 -4.81 18.13
C PHE A 172 5.35 -5.44 17.65
N PHE A 173 5.63 -6.68 18.05
CA PHE A 173 6.79 -7.40 17.53
C PHE A 173 6.69 -7.58 16.00
N ALA A 174 5.53 -8.01 15.48
CA ALA A 174 5.36 -8.18 14.04
C ALA A 174 5.51 -6.87 13.24
N THR A 175 4.97 -5.75 13.74
CA THR A 175 5.08 -4.45 13.07
C THR A 175 6.51 -3.90 13.11
N THR A 176 7.25 -4.10 14.21
CA THR A 176 8.68 -3.71 14.27
C THR A 176 9.52 -4.49 13.26
N CYS A 177 9.34 -5.81 13.16
CA CYS A 177 10.02 -6.64 12.15
C CYS A 177 9.68 -6.18 10.72
N SER A 178 8.41 -5.87 10.44
CA SER A 178 7.99 -5.35 9.14
C SER A 178 8.65 -4.01 8.80
N ALA A 179 8.66 -3.07 9.75
CA ALA A 179 9.30 -1.77 9.55
C ALA A 179 10.82 -1.91 9.35
N LEU A 180 11.48 -2.79 10.10
CA LEU A 180 12.91 -3.08 9.92
C LEU A 180 13.19 -3.65 8.52
N ILE A 181 12.47 -4.68 8.10
CA ILE A 181 12.64 -5.30 6.78
C ILE A 181 12.41 -4.27 5.67
N PHE A 182 11.39 -3.41 5.81
CA PHE A 182 11.13 -2.36 4.83
C PHE A 182 12.28 -1.33 4.78
N ARG A 183 12.87 -0.97 5.92
CA ARG A 183 14.04 -0.08 5.97
C ARG A 183 15.28 -0.71 5.35
N PHE A 184 15.55 -1.98 5.65
CA PHE A 184 16.64 -2.73 5.04
C PHE A 184 16.47 -2.89 3.52
N ALA A 185 15.27 -3.23 3.06
CA ALA A 185 14.96 -3.35 1.64
C ALA A 185 15.17 -2.02 0.89
N ASN A 186 14.71 -0.91 1.47
CA ASN A 186 14.96 0.41 0.88
C ASN A 186 16.45 0.77 0.87
N ALA A 187 17.19 0.47 1.94
CA ALA A 187 18.62 0.73 2.00
C ALA A 187 19.44 -0.13 1.00
N ALA A 188 18.99 -1.34 0.69
CA ALA A 188 19.64 -2.22 -0.28
C ALA A 188 19.34 -1.83 -1.74
N ILE A 189 18.13 -1.35 -2.03
CA ILE A 189 17.69 -1.02 -3.40
C ILE A 189 18.14 0.39 -3.81
N ILE A 190 18.19 1.35 -2.88
CA ILE A 190 18.54 2.75 -3.17
C ILE A 190 20.00 2.99 -2.76
N PRO A 191 20.94 3.16 -3.70
CA PRO A 191 22.32 3.49 -3.34
C PRO A 191 22.38 4.85 -2.62
N PRO A 192 23.29 5.02 -1.64
CA PRO A 192 23.31 6.17 -0.73
C PRO A 192 23.54 7.52 -1.43
N GLU A 193 24.14 7.56 -2.61
CA GLU A 193 24.40 8.81 -3.36
C GLU A 193 23.12 9.50 -3.86
N ILE A 194 22.10 8.74 -4.25
CA ILE A 194 20.84 9.29 -4.75
C ILE A 194 19.96 9.78 -3.59
N GLY A 195 19.98 9.09 -2.45
CA GLY A 195 19.14 9.41 -1.29
C GLY A 195 19.41 10.79 -0.68
N LEU A 196 20.67 11.25 -0.70
CA LEU A 196 21.05 12.59 -0.22
C LEU A 196 20.63 13.68 -1.21
N HIS A 197 20.91 13.49 -2.51
CA HIS A 197 20.50 14.41 -3.58
C HIS A 197 18.97 14.57 -3.66
N PHE A 198 18.22 13.49 -3.42
CA PHE A 198 16.75 13.50 -3.49
C PHE A 198 16.09 14.25 -2.34
N LYS A 199 16.62 14.12 -1.12
CA LYS A 199 16.20 14.93 0.04
C LYS A 199 16.56 16.40 -0.18
N PHE A 200 17.73 16.67 -0.76
CA PHE A 200 18.18 18.04 -1.06
C PHE A 200 17.31 18.73 -2.12
N ILE A 201 16.99 18.05 -3.23
CA ILE A 201 16.18 18.62 -4.33
C ILE A 201 14.75 18.93 -3.89
N VAL A 202 14.11 18.05 -3.12
CA VAL A 202 12.74 18.29 -2.63
C VAL A 202 12.71 19.44 -1.62
N GLN A 203 13.71 19.54 -0.74
CA GLN A 203 13.85 20.67 0.20
C GLN A 203 14.11 21.98 -0.56
N PHE A 204 14.95 21.95 -1.60
CA PHE A 204 15.29 23.12 -2.42
C PHE A 204 14.10 23.62 -3.25
N PHE A 205 13.27 22.73 -3.81
CA PHE A 205 12.05 23.10 -4.53
C PHE A 205 10.99 23.70 -3.60
N PHE A 206 10.91 23.25 -2.34
CA PHE A 206 10.01 23.82 -1.34
C PHE A 206 10.49 25.18 -0.82
N LEU A 207 11.82 25.36 -0.65
CA LEU A 207 12.43 26.64 -0.24
C LEU A 207 12.31 27.71 -1.33
N LYS A 208 12.55 27.36 -2.60
CA LYS A 208 12.41 28.31 -3.72
C LYS A 208 10.97 28.81 -3.91
N LYS A 209 9.99 28.01 -3.47
CA LYS A 209 8.58 28.45 -3.43
C LYS A 209 8.32 29.40 -2.26
N TYR A 210 8.98 29.24 -1.12
CA TYR A 210 8.82 30.15 0.04
C TYR A 210 9.47 31.53 -0.17
N GLU A 211 10.57 31.59 -0.92
CA GLU A 211 11.30 32.83 -1.22
C GLU A 211 10.57 33.74 -2.23
N ASN A 212 9.55 33.24 -2.94
CA ASN A 212 8.70 34.04 -3.83
C ASN A 212 7.44 34.61 -3.15
N TYR A 213 7.26 34.39 -1.84
CA TYR A 213 6.15 34.93 -1.04
C TYR A 213 6.61 35.88 0.09
N ILE A 214 7.88 36.32 0.04
CA ILE A 214 8.44 37.41 0.86
C ILE A 214 8.94 38.47 -0.10
#